data_AF-A0A821RXH5-F1
#
_entry.id   AF-A0A821RXH5-F1
#
_cell.length_a   1.000
_cell.length_b   1.000
_cell.length_c   1.000
_cell.angle_alpha   90.00
_cell.angle_beta   90.00
_cell.angle_gamma   90.00
#
_symmetry.space_group_name_H-M   'P 1'
#
loop_
_entity.id
_entity.type
_entity.pdbx_description
1 polymer ?
#
loop_
_entity_poly.entity_id
_entity_poly.type
_entity_poly.pdbx_seq_one_letter_code
_entity_poly.pdbx_strand_id
1 'polypeptide(L)'
;NLFAEGGFYPSDSNEDTRGLHIARDTLEIAAQCAIQKGDIPAFERALAQLKPFYFDLENRIPESPYRYLLLGLNLLCLLSQNRLADFHTELELLTPKVIQANPYIKHPVSLEQYLMEGSYNKVFLAKGNVPSPLFTFFMDILLNTIRDEIAFCMEKSYRQVSLNEAARILYLNNPEELAEITKNVKTYSRSK
;
A
#
# COMPACT_ATOMS: atom_id res chain seq x y z
N ASN A 1 -13.62 8.91 55.67
CA ASN A 1 -12.56 7.98 55.26
C ASN A 1 -13.15 6.63 54.98
N LEU A 2 -13.00 6.00 53.83
CA LEU A 2 -12.59 6.38 52.49
C LEU A 2 -12.92 5.10 51.70
N PHE A 3 -13.56 5.26 50.55
CA PHE A 3 -13.82 4.19 49.59
C PHE A 3 -12.50 3.49 49.21
N ALA A 4 -12.44 2.15 49.32
CA ALA A 4 -11.45 1.25 48.70
C ALA A 4 -11.79 -0.18 49.17
N GLU A 5 -11.92 -1.23 48.39
CA GLU A 5 -11.80 -1.48 46.96
C GLU A 5 -12.61 -2.77 46.77
N GLY A 6 -13.68 -2.70 45.97
CA GLY A 6 -14.27 -3.91 45.42
C GLY A 6 -13.26 -4.45 44.43
N GLY A 7 -12.41 -5.39 44.87
CA GLY A 7 -11.48 -6.11 44.02
C GLY A 7 -12.24 -6.86 42.94
N PHE A 8 -12.44 -6.19 41.81
CA PHE A 8 -12.88 -6.78 40.56
C PHE A 8 -11.71 -7.62 40.06
N TYR A 9 -11.57 -8.84 40.57
CA TYR A 9 -10.83 -9.88 39.87
C TYR A 9 -11.73 -10.30 38.71
N PRO A 10 -11.40 -9.99 37.44
CA PRO A 10 -12.08 -10.66 36.35
C PRO A 10 -11.60 -12.11 36.40
N SER A 11 -12.45 -12.95 36.97
CA SER A 11 -12.46 -14.36 36.65
C SER A 11 -13.00 -14.41 35.22
N ASP A 12 -12.13 -14.54 34.21
CA ASP A 12 -12.44 -15.20 32.93
C ASP A 12 -11.31 -15.02 31.91
N SER A 13 -10.34 -15.92 31.95
CA SER A 13 -9.29 -16.05 30.92
C SER A 13 -9.84 -16.35 29.50
N ASN A 14 -11.12 -16.68 29.37
CA ASN A 14 -11.80 -16.98 28.09
C ASN A 14 -12.71 -15.85 27.57
N GLU A 15 -13.04 -14.82 28.37
CA GLU A 15 -13.78 -13.65 27.87
C GLU A 15 -12.84 -12.62 27.25
N ASP A 16 -11.64 -12.45 27.81
CA ASP A 16 -10.59 -11.59 27.25
C ASP A 16 -10.18 -12.02 25.83
N THR A 17 -10.03 -13.32 25.56
CA THR A 17 -9.64 -13.81 24.23
C THR A 17 -10.71 -13.58 23.18
N ARG A 18 -11.99 -13.79 23.52
CA ARG A 18 -13.12 -13.52 22.62
C ARG A 18 -13.27 -12.03 22.32
N GLY A 19 -13.10 -11.16 23.32
CA GLY A 19 -13.09 -9.70 23.13
C GLY A 19 -11.95 -9.25 22.20
N LEU A 20 -10.75 -9.81 22.39
CA LEU A 20 -9.60 -9.51 21.53
C LEU A 20 -9.81 -9.99 20.08
N HIS A 21 -10.44 -11.15 19.88
CA HIS A 21 -10.81 -11.63 18.55
C HIS A 21 -11.77 -10.67 17.83
N ILE A 22 -12.85 -10.26 18.51
CA ILE A 22 -13.83 -9.34 17.93
C ILE A 22 -13.20 -7.98 17.64
N ALA A 23 -12.34 -7.49 18.55
CA ALA A 23 -11.62 -6.23 18.36
C ALA A 23 -10.73 -6.28 17.11
N ARG A 24 -9.94 -7.35 16.96
CA ARG A 24 -9.11 -7.57 15.77
C ARG A 24 -9.96 -7.58 14.49
N ASP A 25 -10.99 -8.41 14.45
CA ASP A 25 -11.82 -8.58 13.26
C ASP A 25 -12.53 -7.25 12.89
N THR A 26 -12.97 -6.49 13.89
CA THR A 26 -13.55 -5.15 13.70
C THR A 26 -12.53 -4.17 13.10
N LEU A 27 -11.29 -4.19 13.58
CA LEU A 27 -10.21 -3.34 13.05
C LEU A 27 -9.80 -3.76 11.64
N GLU A 28 -9.77 -5.06 11.33
CA GLU A 28 -9.51 -5.57 9.98
C GLU A 28 -10.59 -5.08 9.00
N ILE A 29 -11.86 -5.14 9.38
CA ILE A 29 -12.97 -4.60 8.59
C ILE A 29 -12.85 -3.08 8.45
N ALA A 30 -12.50 -2.37 9.52
CA ALA A 30 -12.30 -0.93 9.49
C ALA A 30 -11.21 -0.52 8.49
N ALA A 31 -10.10 -1.26 8.45
CA ALA A 31 -9.02 -1.05 7.48
C ALA A 31 -9.50 -1.28 6.04
N GLN A 32 -10.25 -2.36 5.78
CA GLN A 32 -10.81 -2.62 4.45
C GLN A 32 -11.80 -1.54 4.01
N CYS A 33 -12.68 -1.09 4.92
CA CYS A 33 -13.60 0.01 4.65
C CYS A 33 -12.88 1.34 4.40
N ALA A 34 -11.78 1.61 5.10
CA ALA A 34 -10.97 2.81 4.87
C ALA A 34 -10.41 2.83 3.43
N ILE A 35 -9.92 1.69 2.94
CA ILE A 35 -9.43 1.56 1.55
C ILE A 35 -10.56 1.78 0.55
N GLN A 36 -11.73 1.18 0.77
CA GLN A 36 -12.89 1.37 -0.12
C GLN A 36 -13.37 2.82 -0.15
N LYS A 37 -13.22 3.56 0.95
CA LYS A 37 -13.51 4.99 1.02
C LYS A 37 -12.38 5.88 0.49
N GLY A 38 -11.20 5.31 0.21
CA GLY A 38 -10.00 6.04 -0.19
C GLY A 38 -9.36 6.88 0.92
N ASP A 39 -9.64 6.57 2.19
CA ASP A 39 -9.10 7.30 3.34
C ASP A 39 -7.80 6.63 3.83
N ILE A 40 -6.68 7.08 3.26
CA ILE A 40 -5.34 6.58 3.58
C ILE A 40 -4.98 6.82 5.06
N PRO A 41 -5.19 8.03 5.65
CA PRO A 41 -4.93 8.26 7.07
C PRO A 41 -5.76 7.36 8.01
N ALA A 42 -7.02 7.07 7.68
CA ALA A 42 -7.81 6.13 8.46
C ALA A 42 -7.27 4.69 8.37
N PHE A 43 -6.82 4.27 7.18
CA PHE A 43 -6.18 2.97 7.00
C PHE A 43 -4.91 2.85 7.83
N GLU A 44 -4.01 3.84 7.79
CA GLU A 44 -2.77 3.84 8.59
C GLU A 44 -3.04 3.77 10.09
N ARG A 45 -4.04 4.52 10.58
CA ARG A 45 -4.45 4.47 11.99
C ARG A 45 -4.99 3.09 12.39
N ALA A 46 -5.87 2.52 11.58
CA ALA A 46 -6.41 1.19 11.83
C ALA A 46 -5.29 0.13 11.84
N LEU A 47 -4.34 0.25 10.92
CA LEU A 47 -3.19 -0.64 10.87
C LEU A 47 -2.25 -0.48 12.06
N ALA A 48 -1.96 0.76 12.49
CA ALA A 48 -1.16 1.01 13.69
C ALA A 48 -1.80 0.38 14.94
N GLN A 49 -3.13 0.37 15.02
CA GLN A 49 -3.87 -0.33 16.07
C GLN A 49 -3.82 -1.86 15.92
N LEU A 50 -3.75 -2.38 14.69
CA LEU A 50 -3.62 -3.81 14.41
C LEU A 50 -2.21 -4.38 14.67
N LYS A 51 -1.15 -3.58 14.55
CA LYS A 51 0.25 -4.04 14.73
C LYS A 51 0.48 -4.76 16.07
N PRO A 52 0.05 -4.23 17.24
CA PRO A 52 0.17 -4.95 18.51
C PRO A 52 -0.53 -6.31 18.51
N PHE A 53 -1.67 -6.44 17.82
CA PHE A 53 -2.38 -7.72 17.70
C PHE A 53 -1.62 -8.75 16.86
N TYR A 54 -0.76 -8.30 15.94
CA TYR A 54 0.03 -9.19 15.08
C TYR A 54 1.41 -9.53 15.65
N PHE A 55 2.04 -8.65 16.43
CA PHE A 55 3.40 -8.89 16.94
C PHE A 55 3.42 -9.39 18.39
N ASP A 56 2.55 -8.86 19.26
CA ASP A 56 2.59 -9.16 20.70
C ASP A 56 1.66 -10.31 21.11
N LEU A 57 0.60 -10.57 20.32
CA LEU A 57 -0.47 -11.53 20.64
C LEU A 57 -0.41 -12.85 19.85
N GLU A 58 0.65 -13.11 19.08
CA GLU A 58 0.86 -14.39 18.36
C GLU A 58 0.72 -15.61 19.28
N ASN A 59 1.09 -15.47 20.55
CA ASN A 59 1.02 -16.56 21.54
C ASN A 59 -0.39 -16.78 22.13
N ARG A 60 -1.34 -15.87 21.92
CA ARG A 60 -2.70 -15.93 22.50
C ARG A 60 -3.81 -16.08 21.47
N ILE A 61 -3.57 -15.73 20.21
CA ILE A 61 -4.60 -15.65 19.17
C ILE A 61 -4.09 -16.36 17.90
N PRO A 62 -4.88 -17.26 17.27
CA PRO A 62 -4.51 -17.88 16.01
C PRO A 62 -4.41 -16.84 14.88
N GLU A 63 -3.48 -17.09 13.94
CA GLU A 63 -3.26 -16.21 12.79
C GLU A 63 -4.53 -15.99 11.97
N SER A 64 -4.84 -14.72 11.68
CA SER A 64 -5.94 -14.36 10.79
C SER A 64 -5.51 -14.57 9.32
N PRO A 65 -6.40 -15.10 8.45
CA PRO A 65 -6.14 -15.21 7.02
C PRO A 65 -5.94 -13.82 6.35
N TYR A 66 -6.44 -12.75 6.97
CA TYR A 66 -6.33 -11.38 6.45
C TYR A 66 -5.07 -10.64 6.91
N ARG A 67 -4.30 -11.21 7.85
CA ARG A 67 -3.06 -10.61 8.37
C ARG A 67 -2.10 -10.25 7.22
N TYR A 68 -1.79 -11.24 6.37
CA TYR A 68 -0.85 -11.06 5.26
C TYR A 68 -1.43 -10.18 4.15
N LEU A 69 -2.76 -10.17 3.97
CA LEU A 69 -3.43 -9.28 3.03
C LEU A 69 -3.26 -7.82 3.46
N LEU A 70 -3.54 -7.48 4.72
CA LEU A 70 -3.44 -6.13 5.26
C LEU A 70 -1.99 -5.65 5.33
N LEU A 71 -1.04 -6.53 5.65
CA LEU A 71 0.38 -6.23 5.58
C LEU A 71 0.83 -5.95 4.14
N GLY A 72 0.39 -6.74 3.16
CA GLY A 72 0.67 -6.46 1.74
C GLY A 72 0.09 -5.13 1.27
N LEU A 73 -1.12 -4.78 1.73
CA LEU A 73 -1.74 -3.48 1.48
C LEU A 73 -0.94 -2.33 2.12
N ASN A 74 -0.42 -2.52 3.33
CA ASN A 74 0.46 -1.54 3.97
C ASN A 74 1.74 -1.31 3.17
N LEU A 75 2.40 -2.39 2.75
CA LEU A 75 3.61 -2.30 1.91
C LEU A 75 3.31 -1.54 0.61
N LEU A 76 2.18 -1.82 -0.03
CA LEU A 76 1.77 -1.09 -1.24
C LEU A 76 1.44 0.39 -0.95
N CYS A 77 0.83 0.70 0.19
CA CYS A 77 0.58 2.06 0.64
C CYS A 77 1.90 2.84 0.81
N LEU A 78 2.90 2.24 1.46
CA LEU A 78 4.23 2.86 1.63
C LEU A 78 4.92 3.10 0.29
N LEU A 79 4.82 2.16 -0.66
CA LEU A 79 5.32 2.35 -2.03
C LEU A 79 4.60 3.50 -2.73
N SER A 80 3.27 3.59 -2.61
CA SER A 80 2.49 4.68 -3.24
C SER A 80 2.84 6.07 -2.71
N GLN A 81 3.28 6.17 -1.46
CA GLN A 81 3.73 7.41 -0.82
C GLN A 81 5.23 7.70 -1.02
N ASN A 82 5.94 6.86 -1.78
CA ASN A 82 7.39 6.95 -1.97
C ASN A 82 8.21 6.88 -0.66
N ARG A 83 7.70 6.14 0.35
CA ARG A 83 8.34 5.94 1.65
C ARG A 83 9.12 4.62 1.69
N LEU A 84 10.17 4.53 0.87
CA LEU A 84 10.98 3.32 0.73
C LEU A 84 11.70 2.91 2.03
N ALA A 85 12.10 3.88 2.86
CA ALA A 85 12.75 3.59 4.13
C ALA A 85 11.83 2.78 5.07
N ASP A 86 10.59 3.27 5.26
CA ASP A 86 9.59 2.59 6.08
C ASP A 86 9.19 1.24 5.47
N PHE A 87 9.15 1.14 4.14
CA PHE A 87 8.90 -0.12 3.45
C PHE A 87 9.94 -1.19 3.82
N HIS A 88 11.23 -0.87 3.77
CA HIS A 88 12.28 -1.81 4.15
C HIS A 88 12.28 -2.14 5.64
N THR A 89 12.00 -1.16 6.52
CA THR A 89 11.83 -1.41 7.96
C THR A 89 10.69 -2.38 8.23
N GLU A 90 9.53 -2.21 7.59
CA GLU A 90 8.40 -3.14 7.75
C GLU A 90 8.70 -4.53 7.16
N LEU A 91 9.51 -4.59 6.10
CA LEU A 91 9.93 -5.84 5.48
C LEU A 91 10.91 -6.62 6.38
N GLU A 92 11.79 -5.93 7.11
CA GLU A 92 12.70 -6.54 8.09
C GLU A 92 11.98 -7.14 9.30
N LEU A 93 10.83 -6.57 9.69
CA LEU A 93 9.97 -7.12 10.74
C LEU A 93 9.33 -8.46 10.34
N LEU A 94 9.25 -8.76 9.03
CA LEU A 94 8.64 -9.97 8.50
C LEU A 94 9.67 -11.10 8.35
N THR A 95 9.29 -12.32 8.74
CA THR A 95 10.16 -13.48 8.55
C THR A 95 10.32 -13.79 7.05
N PRO A 96 11.54 -14.05 6.54
CA PRO A 96 11.78 -14.29 5.11
C PRO A 96 10.99 -15.48 4.51
N LYS A 97 10.63 -16.47 5.35
CA LYS A 97 9.76 -17.58 4.95
C LYS A 97 8.35 -17.11 4.57
N VAL A 98 7.81 -16.13 5.27
CA VAL A 98 6.49 -15.55 5.05
C VAL A 98 6.46 -14.73 3.75
N ILE A 99 7.55 -14.02 3.46
CA ILE A 99 7.72 -13.22 2.24
C ILE A 99 7.66 -14.11 0.99
N GLN A 100 8.32 -15.28 1.04
CA GLN A 100 8.33 -16.21 -0.10
C GLN A 100 7.05 -17.03 -0.21
N ALA A 101 6.40 -17.35 0.91
CA ALA A 101 5.19 -18.17 0.94
C ALA A 101 3.93 -17.40 0.50
N ASN A 102 3.82 -16.11 0.83
CA ASN A 102 2.57 -15.37 0.64
C ASN A 102 2.58 -14.53 -0.66
N PRO A 103 1.65 -14.79 -1.60
CA PRO A 103 1.56 -14.04 -2.85
C PRO A 103 1.22 -12.56 -2.62
N TYR A 104 0.51 -12.23 -1.54
CA TYR A 104 0.12 -10.85 -1.19
C TYR A 104 1.29 -9.95 -0.80
N ILE A 105 2.37 -10.53 -0.26
CA ILE A 105 3.59 -9.78 0.14
C ILE A 105 4.60 -9.78 -1.00
N LYS A 106 4.71 -10.91 -1.71
CA LYS A 106 5.58 -11.04 -2.88
C LYS A 106 5.25 -10.02 -3.98
N HIS A 107 3.98 -9.68 -4.15
CA HIS A 107 3.55 -8.72 -5.17
C HIS A 107 4.11 -7.30 -4.95
N PRO A 108 3.92 -6.64 -3.77
CA PRO A 108 4.60 -5.39 -3.44
C PRO A 108 6.12 -5.44 -3.54
N VAL A 109 6.77 -6.52 -3.10
CA VAL A 109 8.24 -6.67 -3.18
C VAL A 109 8.72 -6.73 -4.63
N SER A 110 8.01 -7.47 -5.49
CA SER A 110 8.36 -7.54 -6.91
C SER A 110 8.14 -6.19 -7.61
N LEU A 111 7.10 -5.46 -7.22
CA LEU A 111 6.82 -4.11 -7.70
C LEU A 111 7.93 -3.12 -7.35
N GLU A 112 8.39 -3.17 -6.11
CA GLU A 112 9.50 -2.34 -5.63
C GLU A 112 10.78 -2.63 -6.43
N GLN A 113 11.10 -3.92 -6.65
CA GLN A 113 12.22 -4.30 -7.50
C GLN A 113 12.07 -3.78 -8.95
N TYR A 114 10.87 -3.86 -9.53
CA TYR A 114 10.63 -3.33 -10.88
C TYR A 114 10.79 -1.82 -10.95
N LEU A 115 10.43 -1.10 -9.88
CA LEU A 115 10.64 0.34 -9.76
C LEU A 115 12.13 0.67 -9.68
N MET A 116 12.89 -0.07 -8.87
CA MET A 116 14.35 0.08 -8.78
C MET A 116 15.07 -0.26 -10.10
N GLU A 117 14.62 -1.29 -10.81
CA GLU A 117 15.13 -1.64 -12.14
C GLU A 117 14.74 -0.62 -13.23
N GLY A 118 13.82 0.32 -12.94
CA GLY A 118 13.23 1.22 -13.93
C GLY A 118 12.37 0.49 -14.97
N SER A 119 11.94 -0.74 -14.68
CA SER A 119 11.21 -1.61 -15.61
C SER A 119 9.71 -1.39 -15.52
N TYR A 120 9.26 -0.20 -15.92
CA TYR A 120 7.84 0.20 -15.82
C TYR A 120 6.89 -0.72 -16.58
N ASN A 121 7.33 -1.32 -17.69
CA ASN A 121 6.60 -2.37 -18.42
C ASN A 121 6.02 -3.44 -17.48
N LYS A 122 6.85 -3.95 -16.57
CA LYS A 122 6.48 -5.03 -15.66
C LYS A 122 5.49 -4.55 -14.58
N VAL A 123 5.62 -3.30 -14.15
CA VAL A 123 4.70 -2.66 -13.20
C VAL A 123 3.28 -2.57 -13.80
N PHE A 124 3.17 -2.14 -15.06
CA PHE A 124 1.87 -2.09 -15.75
C PHE A 124 1.26 -3.49 -15.96
N LEU A 125 2.06 -4.50 -16.28
CA LEU A 125 1.60 -5.90 -16.35
C LEU A 125 1.15 -6.42 -14.97
N ALA A 126 1.82 -6.01 -13.90
CA ALA A 126 1.49 -6.39 -12.53
C ALA A 126 0.13 -5.82 -12.07
N LYS A 127 -0.37 -4.73 -12.67
CA LYS A 127 -1.74 -4.24 -12.49
C LYS A 127 -2.80 -5.26 -12.94
N GLY A 128 -2.51 -6.05 -13.97
CA GLY A 128 -3.41 -7.11 -14.44
C GLY A 128 -3.43 -8.35 -13.54
N ASN A 129 -2.35 -8.57 -12.77
CA ASN A 129 -2.14 -9.76 -11.94
C ASN A 129 -2.30 -9.45 -10.45
N VAL A 130 -3.28 -8.62 -10.10
CA VAL A 130 -3.49 -8.20 -8.72
C VAL A 130 -4.23 -9.30 -7.94
N PRO A 131 -3.72 -9.73 -6.78
CA PRO A 131 -4.29 -10.86 -6.04
C PRO A 131 -5.60 -10.53 -5.31
N SER A 132 -5.92 -9.25 -5.11
CA SER A 132 -7.16 -8.80 -4.45
C SER A 132 -7.60 -7.43 -4.97
N PRO A 133 -8.91 -7.18 -5.15
CA PRO A 133 -9.43 -5.90 -5.64
C PRO A 133 -9.04 -4.69 -4.75
N LEU A 134 -8.73 -4.92 -3.47
CA LEU A 134 -8.28 -3.87 -2.55
C LEU A 134 -6.93 -3.26 -2.95
N PHE A 135 -6.10 -4.02 -3.66
CA PHE A 135 -4.78 -3.54 -4.12
C PHE A 135 -4.93 -2.60 -5.32
N THR A 136 -6.00 -2.72 -6.11
CA THR A 136 -6.21 -1.88 -7.30
C THR A 136 -6.20 -0.40 -6.97
N PHE A 137 -6.78 0.00 -5.83
CA PHE A 137 -6.81 1.39 -5.39
C PHE A 137 -5.40 1.99 -5.25
N PHE A 138 -4.52 1.34 -4.48
CA PHE A 138 -3.15 1.82 -4.28
C PHE A 138 -2.29 1.65 -5.54
N MET A 139 -2.55 0.61 -6.34
CA MET A 139 -1.89 0.43 -7.64
C MET A 139 -2.18 1.60 -8.59
N ASP A 140 -3.42 2.08 -8.63
CA ASP A 140 -3.78 3.21 -9.50
C ASP A 140 -3.08 4.51 -9.07
N ILE A 141 -2.98 4.75 -7.76
CA ILE A 141 -2.21 5.88 -7.21
C ILE A 141 -0.73 5.75 -7.60
N LEU A 142 -0.13 4.58 -7.36
CA LEU A 142 1.28 4.32 -7.67
C LEU A 142 1.58 4.50 -9.17
N LEU A 143 0.72 4.00 -10.05
CA LEU A 143 0.89 4.15 -11.49
C LEU A 143 0.81 5.60 -11.96
N ASN A 144 -0.04 6.41 -11.33
CA ASN A 144 -0.10 7.84 -11.63
C ASN A 144 1.20 8.54 -11.20
N THR A 145 1.69 8.28 -9.99
CA THR A 145 2.98 8.81 -9.51
C THR A 145 4.13 8.42 -10.44
N ILE A 146 4.18 7.15 -10.87
CA ILE A 146 5.21 6.66 -11.80
C ILE A 146 5.11 7.36 -13.17
N ARG A 147 3.90 7.59 -13.68
CA ARG A 147 3.71 8.33 -14.93
C ARG A 147 4.23 9.76 -14.82
N ASP A 148 4.00 10.41 -13.69
CA ASP A 148 4.52 11.76 -13.43
C ASP A 148 6.05 11.78 -13.36
N GLU A 149 6.67 10.77 -12.72
CA GLU A 149 8.13 10.62 -12.69
C GLU A 149 8.73 10.35 -14.08
N ILE A 150 8.08 9.50 -14.88
CA ILE A 150 8.48 9.25 -16.27
C ILE A 150 8.37 10.55 -17.07
N ALA A 151 7.27 11.29 -16.95
CA ALA A 151 7.07 12.57 -17.63
C ALA A 151 8.15 13.60 -17.26
N PHE A 152 8.48 13.70 -15.97
CA PHE A 152 9.55 14.57 -15.48
C PHE A 152 10.94 14.16 -16.00
N CYS A 153 11.22 12.86 -16.08
CA CYS A 153 12.47 12.36 -16.66
C CYS A 153 12.53 12.63 -18.18
N MET A 154 11.41 12.45 -18.89
CA MET A 154 11.32 12.73 -20.31
C MET A 154 11.59 14.20 -20.65
N GLU A 155 11.08 15.14 -19.85
CA GLU A 155 11.33 16.58 -20.02
C GLU A 155 12.83 16.91 -19.95
N LYS A 156 13.57 16.24 -19.06
CA LYS A 156 15.00 16.46 -18.88
C LYS A 156 15.86 15.76 -19.93
N SER A 157 15.46 14.56 -20.35
CA SER A 157 16.25 13.73 -21.26
C SER A 157 16.09 14.11 -22.73
N TYR A 158 14.93 14.65 -23.12
CA TYR A 158 14.62 14.92 -24.52
C TYR A 158 14.26 16.39 -24.77
N ARG A 159 14.94 17.03 -25.72
CA ARG A 159 14.59 18.39 -26.19
C ARG A 159 13.32 18.43 -27.03
N GLN A 160 13.06 17.37 -27.80
CA GLN A 160 11.87 17.20 -28.63
C GLN A 160 11.56 15.71 -28.71
N VAL A 161 10.29 15.36 -28.52
CA VAL A 161 9.78 13.99 -28.64
C VAL A 161 8.55 14.02 -29.54
N SER A 162 8.42 13.03 -30.43
CA SER A 162 7.20 12.88 -31.24
C SER A 162 6.06 12.37 -30.37
N LEU A 163 4.82 12.79 -30.67
CA LEU A 163 3.64 12.39 -29.88
C LEU A 163 3.49 10.86 -29.78
N ASN A 164 3.81 10.14 -30.85
CA ASN A 164 3.75 8.67 -30.88
C ASN A 164 4.78 8.01 -29.96
N GLU A 165 5.98 8.57 -29.86
CA GLU A 165 7.03 8.01 -29.01
C GLU A 165 6.76 8.33 -27.53
N ALA A 166 6.24 9.53 -27.26
CA ALA A 166 5.78 9.88 -25.91
C ALA A 166 4.61 8.98 -25.45
N ALA A 167 3.72 8.58 -26.36
CA ALA A 167 2.58 7.71 -26.04
C ALA A 167 3.03 6.33 -25.58
N ARG A 168 4.05 5.80 -26.27
CA ARG A 168 4.66 4.51 -25.96
C ARG A 168 5.40 4.54 -24.63
N ILE A 169 6.13 5.62 -24.35
CA ILE A 169 6.91 5.76 -23.11
C ILE A 169 5.99 5.93 -21.89
N LEU A 170 4.87 6.65 -22.02
CA LEU A 170 3.91 6.88 -20.93
C LEU A 170 2.86 5.76 -20.77
N TYR A 171 2.91 4.71 -21.60
CA TYR A 171 1.93 3.62 -21.63
C TYR A 171 0.48 4.15 -21.66
N LEU A 172 0.23 5.14 -22.50
CA LEU A 172 -1.10 5.72 -22.67
C LEU A 172 -1.87 4.88 -23.68
N ASN A 173 -3.07 4.44 -23.27
CA ASN A 173 -3.96 3.68 -24.16
C ASN A 173 -4.64 4.58 -25.19
N ASN A 174 -4.68 5.90 -24.96
CA ASN A 174 -5.38 6.84 -25.81
C ASN A 174 -4.49 8.06 -26.16
N PRO A 175 -4.33 8.42 -27.45
CA PRO A 175 -3.54 9.58 -27.87
C PRO A 175 -4.13 10.93 -27.41
N GLU A 176 -5.36 10.96 -26.91
CA GLU A 176 -6.02 12.17 -26.39
C GLU A 176 -5.52 12.58 -24.98
N GLU A 177 -5.22 11.64 -24.09
CA GLU A 177 -4.62 11.94 -22.77
C GLU A 177 -3.26 12.64 -22.91
N LEU A 178 -2.55 12.32 -23.99
CA LEU A 178 -1.27 12.92 -24.33
C LEU A 178 -1.39 14.41 -24.68
N ALA A 179 -2.51 14.82 -25.28
CA ALA A 179 -2.78 16.21 -25.61
C ALA A 179 -3.08 17.06 -24.36
N GLU A 180 -3.69 16.48 -23.33
CA GLU A 180 -3.87 17.14 -22.02
C GLU A 180 -2.54 17.26 -21.27
N ILE A 181 -1.74 16.18 -21.23
CA ILE A 181 -0.43 16.20 -20.57
C ILE A 181 0.51 17.22 -21.24
N THR A 182 0.56 17.27 -22.58
CA THR A 182 1.39 18.28 -23.30
C THR A 182 0.88 19.71 -23.16
N LYS A 183 -0.42 19.95 -22.91
CA LYS A 183 -0.93 21.28 -22.54
C LYS A 183 -0.43 21.70 -21.16
N ASN A 184 -0.45 20.78 -20.18
CA ASN A 184 -0.01 21.05 -18.81
C ASN A 184 1.50 21.26 -18.69
N VAL A 185 2.30 20.54 -19.48
CA VAL A 185 3.78 20.72 -19.54
C VAL A 185 4.15 22.07 -20.15
N LYS A 186 3.43 22.56 -21.18
CA LYS A 186 3.65 23.89 -21.75
C LYS A 186 3.29 25.05 -20.81
N THR A 187 2.39 24.84 -19.85
CA THR A 187 2.05 25.85 -18.83
C THR A 187 3.10 25.97 -17.73
N TYR A 188 3.81 24.89 -17.37
CA TYR A 188 4.89 24.96 -16.37
C TYR A 188 6.16 25.67 -16.89
N SER A 189 6.40 25.66 -18.21
CA SER A 189 7.53 26.39 -18.81
C SER A 189 7.33 27.92 -18.88
N ARG A 190 6.15 28.43 -18.49
CA ARG A 190 5.82 29.86 -18.57
C ARG A 190 5.69 30.57 -17.21
N SER A 191 5.91 29.86 -16.09
CA SER A 191 5.78 30.42 -14.74
C SER A 191 7.04 30.29 -13.87
N LYS A 192 8.22 30.13 -14.47
CA LYS A 192 9.51 30.35 -13.79
C LYS A 192 10.34 31.35 -14.57
#